data_AF-A0A2R7NP70-F1
#
_entry.id   AF-A0A2R7NP70-F1
#
_cell.length_a   1.000
_cell.length_b   1.000
_cell.length_c   1.000
_cell.angle_alpha   90.00
_cell.angle_beta   90.00
_cell.angle_gamma   90.00
#
_symmetry.space_group_name_H-M   'P 1'
#
loop_
_entity.id
_entity.type
_entity.pdbx_description
1 polymer ?
#
loop_
_entity_poly.entity_id
_entity_poly.type
_entity_poly.pdbx_seq_one_letter_code
_entity_poly.pdbx_strand_id
1 'polypeptide(L)'
;MSAKPTPPTHLPDPGNVREILAYWIRLLRVEKGWSQERLAHECELDRTYVSAVERCRWNIALANIERLAQALGVEPWTLLKPPDQAIKPARKTARKIPAKA
;
A
#
# COMPACT_ATOMS: atom_id res chain seq x y z
N MET A 1 7.39 13.27 -14.30
CA MET A 1 7.70 11.82 -14.36
C MET A 1 7.80 11.28 -12.94
N SER A 2 6.72 10.71 -12.39
CA SER A 2 6.73 10.23 -10.99
C SER A 2 7.41 8.87 -10.92
N ALA A 3 8.37 8.71 -10.00
CA ALA A 3 9.10 7.46 -9.81
C ALA A 3 8.13 6.30 -9.52
N LYS A 4 8.45 5.10 -10.00
CA LYS A 4 7.61 3.93 -9.75
C LYS A 4 7.49 3.69 -8.24
N PRO A 5 6.27 3.53 -7.70
CA PRO A 5 6.09 3.30 -6.28
C PRO A 5 6.72 1.94 -5.90
N THR A 6 7.46 1.90 -4.80
CA THR A 6 8.09 0.68 -4.30
C THR A 6 7.29 0.07 -3.16
N PRO A 7 7.21 -1.27 -3.07
CA PRO A 7 6.52 -1.94 -1.97
C PRO A 7 7.22 -1.67 -0.62
N PRO A 8 6.55 -1.88 0.51
CA PRO A 8 7.20 -1.84 1.81
C PRO A 8 8.30 -2.92 1.89
N THR A 9 9.42 -2.59 2.55
CA THR A 9 10.60 -3.48 2.64
C THR A 9 10.68 -4.26 3.95
N HIS A 10 9.90 -3.87 4.96
CA HIS A 10 9.90 -4.48 6.29
C HIS A 10 8.47 -4.70 6.76
N LEU A 11 8.31 -5.66 7.66
CA LEU A 11 7.04 -5.86 8.37
C LEU A 11 6.81 -4.74 9.38
N PRO A 12 5.55 -4.35 9.62
CA PRO A 12 5.18 -3.42 10.69
C PRO A 12 5.29 -4.10 12.06
N ASP A 13 5.47 -3.31 13.12
CA ASP A 13 5.25 -3.79 14.49
C ASP A 13 3.78 -4.20 14.68
N PRO A 14 3.48 -5.46 15.06
CA PRO A 14 2.10 -5.92 15.27
C PRO A 14 1.37 -5.17 16.41
N GLY A 15 2.08 -4.53 17.33
CA GLY A 15 1.50 -3.68 18.37
C GLY A 15 1.17 -2.26 17.89
N ASN A 16 1.64 -1.86 16.70
CA ASN A 16 1.47 -0.51 16.17
C ASN A 16 0.54 -0.49 14.95
N VAL A 17 -0.75 -0.22 15.20
CA VAL A 17 -1.79 -0.18 14.17
C VAL A 17 -1.51 0.85 13.06
N ARG A 18 -0.77 1.93 13.35
CA ARG A 18 -0.39 2.91 12.32
C ARG A 18 0.60 2.34 11.32
N GLU A 19 1.54 1.53 11.78
CA GLU A 19 2.50 0.85 10.91
C GLU A 19 1.81 -0.22 10.07
N ILE A 20 0.87 -0.98 10.65
CA ILE A 20 0.06 -1.96 9.94
C ILE A 20 -0.73 -1.29 8.81
N LEU A 21 -1.41 -0.18 9.13
CA LEU A 21 -2.15 0.62 8.16
C LEU A 21 -1.25 1.15 7.04
N ALA A 22 -0.12 1.77 7.40
CA ALA A 22 0.84 2.33 6.44
C ALA A 22 1.40 1.25 5.51
N TYR A 23 1.69 0.06 6.06
CA TYR A 23 2.17 -1.09 5.31
C TYR A 23 1.15 -1.53 4.25
N TRP A 24 -0.12 -1.75 4.64
CA TRP A 24 -1.15 -2.22 3.71
C TRP A 24 -1.49 -1.20 2.63
N ILE A 25 -1.62 0.08 3.00
CA ILE A 25 -1.87 1.15 2.03
C ILE A 25 -0.78 1.16 0.95
N ARG A 26 0.48 1.10 1.38
CA ARG A 26 1.62 1.12 0.45
C ARG A 26 1.67 -0.14 -0.40
N LEU A 27 1.47 -1.32 0.19
CA LEU A 27 1.48 -2.58 -0.53
C LEU A 27 0.40 -2.62 -1.62
N LEU A 28 -0.85 -2.40 -1.24
CA LEU A 28 -2.00 -2.52 -2.14
C LEU A 28 -1.97 -1.47 -3.25
N ARG A 29 -1.56 -0.23 -2.96
CA ARG A 29 -1.43 0.77 -4.02
C ARG A 29 -0.30 0.44 -4.99
N VAL A 30 0.81 -0.15 -4.51
CA VAL A 30 1.93 -0.56 -5.38
C VAL A 30 1.50 -1.72 -6.28
N GLU A 31 0.74 -2.67 -5.78
CA GLU A 31 0.15 -3.76 -6.57
C GLU A 31 -0.76 -3.23 -7.69
N LYS A 32 -1.49 -2.15 -7.43
CA LYS A 32 -2.28 -1.42 -8.44
C LYS A 32 -1.44 -0.49 -9.33
N GLY A 33 -0.14 -0.34 -9.09
CA GLY A 33 0.74 0.58 -9.81
C GLY A 33 0.48 2.06 -9.50
N TRP A 34 -0.15 2.37 -8.37
CA TRP A 34 -0.57 3.72 -7.98
C TRP A 34 0.50 4.47 -7.16
N SER A 35 0.72 5.72 -7.55
CA SER A 35 1.45 6.69 -6.72
C SER A 35 0.60 7.12 -5.52
N GLN A 36 1.22 7.77 -4.52
CA GLN A 36 0.48 8.39 -3.42
C GLN A 36 -0.53 9.43 -3.92
N GLU A 37 -0.18 10.16 -4.98
CA GLU A 37 -1.06 11.15 -5.60
C GLU A 37 -2.25 10.51 -6.31
N ARG A 38 -2.04 9.38 -6.99
CA ARG A 38 -3.14 8.61 -7.57
C ARG A 38 -4.07 8.09 -6.48
N LEU A 39 -3.52 7.49 -5.41
CA LEU A 39 -4.34 7.01 -4.29
C LEU A 39 -5.13 8.15 -3.64
N ALA A 40 -4.49 9.29 -3.41
CA ALA A 40 -5.14 10.48 -2.85
C ALA A 40 -6.33 10.92 -3.70
N HIS A 41 -6.16 10.96 -5.03
CA HIS A 41 -7.25 11.25 -5.96
C HIS A 41 -8.39 10.23 -5.87
N GLU A 42 -8.10 8.92 -5.87
CA GLU A 42 -9.11 7.85 -5.76
C GLU A 42 -9.88 7.89 -4.43
N CYS A 43 -9.24 8.38 -3.36
CA CYS A 43 -9.86 8.51 -2.05
C CYS A 43 -10.53 9.87 -1.83
N GLU A 44 -10.40 10.82 -2.76
CA GLU A 44 -10.74 12.25 -2.58
C GLU A 44 -10.07 12.87 -1.33
N LEU A 45 -8.81 12.51 -1.10
CA LEU A 45 -7.97 12.99 0.01
C LEU A 45 -6.83 13.86 -0.51
N ASP A 46 -6.23 14.64 0.38
CA ASP A 46 -5.01 15.39 0.05
C ASP A 46 -3.79 14.44 -0.05
N ARG A 47 -2.93 14.66 -1.06
CA ARG A 47 -1.70 13.85 -1.24
C ARG A 47 -0.78 13.92 -0.02
N THR A 48 -0.65 15.07 0.63
CA THR A 48 0.16 15.23 1.84
C THR A 48 -0.42 14.46 3.02
N TYR A 49 -1.75 14.34 3.08
CA TYR A 49 -2.43 13.49 4.06
C TYR A 49 -2.05 12.02 3.86
N VAL A 50 -2.21 11.49 2.62
CA VAL A 50 -1.81 10.11 2.28
C VAL A 50 -0.33 9.86 2.60
N SER A 51 0.55 10.80 2.22
CA SER A 51 1.99 10.71 2.51
C SER A 51 2.29 10.69 4.01
N ALA A 52 1.52 11.41 4.82
CA ALA A 52 1.71 11.46 6.26
C ALA A 52 1.12 10.23 6.98
N VAL A 53 0.04 9.65 6.46
CA VAL A 53 -0.50 8.36 6.91
C VAL A 53 0.53 7.24 6.66
N GLU A 54 1.11 7.14 5.46
CA GLU A 54 2.16 6.16 5.14
C GLU A 54 3.44 6.32 5.97
N ARG A 55 3.64 7.48 6.62
CA ARG A 55 4.75 7.76 7.54
C ARG A 55 4.36 7.68 9.01
N CYS A 56 3.16 7.15 9.31
CA CYS A 56 2.63 6.99 10.67
C CYS A 56 2.50 8.30 11.47
N ARG A 57 2.37 9.45 10.80
CA ARG A 57 2.35 10.78 11.45
C ARG A 57 0.96 11.22 11.93
N TRP A 58 -0.10 10.60 11.42
CA TRP A 58 -1.48 10.98 11.75
C TRP A 58 -2.19 9.97 12.63
N ASN A 59 -3.05 10.49 13.51
CA ASN A 59 -4.16 9.73 14.07
C ASN A 59 -5.35 9.84 13.11
N ILE A 60 -5.57 8.81 12.31
CA ILE A 60 -6.59 8.79 11.26
C ILE A 60 -7.98 8.48 11.85
N ALA A 61 -9.01 9.15 11.34
CA ALA A 61 -10.40 8.80 11.66
C ALA A 61 -10.85 7.56 10.88
N LEU A 62 -11.73 6.74 11.47
CA LEU A 62 -12.24 5.50 10.84
C LEU A 62 -12.85 5.74 9.46
N ALA A 63 -13.59 6.85 9.27
CA ALA A 63 -14.17 7.21 7.97
C ALA A 63 -13.13 7.33 6.84
N ASN A 64 -11.91 7.77 7.15
CA ASN A 64 -10.85 7.84 6.14
C ASN A 64 -10.23 6.45 5.87
N ILE A 65 -10.25 5.54 6.86
CA ILE A 65 -9.84 4.15 6.67
C ILE A 65 -10.83 3.45 5.72
N GLU A 66 -12.14 3.68 5.89
CA GLU A 66 -13.17 3.16 4.99
C GLU A 66 -12.99 3.65 3.55
N ARG A 67 -12.72 4.95 3.36
CA ARG A 67 -12.44 5.53 2.04
C ARG A 67 -11.20 4.91 1.39
N LEU A 68 -10.11 4.76 2.15
CA LEU A 68 -8.89 4.10 1.69
C LEU A 68 -9.16 2.65 1.30
N ALA A 69 -9.89 1.91 2.14
CA ALA A 69 -10.23 0.51 1.89
C ALA A 69 -11.10 0.34 0.64
N GLN A 70 -12.11 1.20 0.47
CA GLN A 70 -12.97 1.25 -0.71
C GLN A 70 -12.15 1.51 -1.99
N ALA A 71 -11.29 2.53 -2.00
CA ALA A 71 -10.43 2.81 -3.15
C ALA A 71 -9.45 1.67 -3.46
N LEU A 72 -8.93 1.02 -2.43
CA LEU A 72 -8.02 -0.13 -2.56
C LEU A 72 -8.75 -1.44 -2.88
N GLY A 73 -10.08 -1.50 -2.76
CA GLY A 73 -10.90 -2.68 -3.05
C GLY A 73 -10.75 -3.79 -2.02
N VAL A 74 -10.63 -3.44 -0.74
CA VAL A 74 -10.51 -4.38 0.38
C VAL A 74 -11.46 -3.99 1.50
N GLU A 75 -11.74 -4.91 2.42
CA GLU A 75 -12.48 -4.61 3.64
C GLU A 75 -11.65 -3.74 4.59
N PRO A 76 -12.24 -2.78 5.34
CA PRO A 76 -11.50 -1.88 6.23
C PRO A 76 -10.63 -2.59 7.27
N TRP A 77 -11.10 -3.71 7.83
CA TRP A 77 -10.34 -4.50 8.81
C TRP A 77 -9.06 -5.11 8.22
N THR A 78 -8.98 -5.29 6.89
CA THR A 78 -7.76 -5.77 6.21
C THR A 78 -6.61 -4.81 6.45
N LEU A 79 -6.90 -3.51 6.43
CA LEU A 79 -5.89 -2.46 6.66
C LEU A 79 -5.41 -2.40 8.12
N LEU A 80 -6.08 -3.10 9.04
CA LEU A 80 -5.78 -3.09 10.48
C LEU A 80 -5.27 -4.44 10.98
N LYS A 81 -5.40 -5.51 10.20
CA LYS A 81 -4.90 -6.84 10.53
C LYS A 81 -3.38 -6.89 10.31
N PRO A 82 -2.55 -7.29 11.29
CA PRO A 82 -1.14 -7.52 11.04
C PRO A 82 -0.93 -8.51 9.87
N PRO A 83 0.00 -8.24 8.94
CA PRO A 83 0.31 -9.18 7.86
C PRO A 83 0.90 -10.49 8.42
N ASP A 84 0.38 -11.62 7.94
CA ASP A 84 0.75 -12.94 8.47
C ASP A 84 2.20 -13.38 8.10
N GLN A 85 2.83 -12.77 7.08
CA GLN A 85 4.20 -13.12 6.62
C GLN A 85 4.97 -11.93 6.03
N ALA A 86 6.30 -11.91 6.23
CA ALA A 86 7.23 -10.98 5.59
C ALA A 86 7.24 -11.18 4.07
N ILE A 87 7.04 -10.10 3.31
CA ILE A 87 7.12 -10.14 1.84
C ILE A 87 8.54 -10.60 1.45
N LYS A 88 8.65 -11.78 0.83
CA LYS A 88 9.82 -12.09 0.00
C LYS A 88 9.67 -11.30 -1.31
N PRO A 89 10.64 -10.45 -1.69
CA PRO A 89 10.53 -9.71 -2.94
C PRO A 89 10.35 -10.72 -4.09
N ALA A 90 9.33 -10.48 -4.93
CA ALA A 90 9.02 -11.34 -6.06
C ALA A 90 10.29 -11.55 -6.92
N ARG A 91 10.77 -12.81 -6.98
CA ARG A 91 11.79 -13.20 -7.95
C ARG A 91 11.27 -12.81 -9.34
N LYS A 92 12.02 -11.99 -10.07
CA LYS A 92 11.80 -11.76 -11.50
C LYS A 92 11.80 -13.14 -12.19
N THR A 93 10.65 -13.62 -12.62
CA THR A 93 10.59 -14.73 -13.55
C THR A 93 11.20 -14.24 -14.86
N ALA A 94 12.38 -14.79 -15.17
CA ALA A 94 13.03 -14.59 -16.45
C ALA A 94 12.03 -14.97 -17.55
N ARG A 95 11.74 -14.04 -18.46
CA ARG A 95 11.03 -14.30 -19.70
C ARG A 95 11.79 -15.40 -20.46
N LYS A 96 11.23 -16.61 -20.57
CA LYS A 96 11.58 -17.52 -21.66
C LYS A 96 10.90 -16.99 -22.91
N ILE A 97 11.69 -16.39 -23.80
CA ILE A 97 11.31 -16.22 -25.20
C ILE A 97 11.62 -17.57 -25.86
N PRO A 98 10.64 -18.32 -26.43
CA PRO A 98 11.00 -19.43 -27.28
C PRO A 98 11.60 -18.90 -28.58
N ALA A 99 12.82 -19.34 -28.88
CA ALA A 99 13.48 -19.09 -30.15
C ALA A 99 12.69 -19.77 -31.28
N LYS A 100 12.48 -19.00 -32.34
CA LYS A 100 11.90 -19.43 -33.61
C LYS A 100 12.88 -20.37 -34.32
N ALA A 101 12.43 -21.56 -34.70
CA ALA A 101 13.06 -22.42 -35.70
C ALA A 101 11.94 -23.07 -36.51
#